data_AF-E3C5Z4-F1
#
_entry.id   AF-E3C5Z4-F1
#
_cell.length_a   1.000
_cell.length_b   1.000
_cell.length_c   1.000
_cell.angle_alpha   90.00
_cell.angle_beta   90.00
_cell.angle_gamma   90.00
#
_symmetry.space_group_name_H-M   'P 1'
#
loop_
_entity.id
_entity.type
_entity.pdbx_description
1 polymer ?
#
loop_
_entity_poly.entity_id
_entity_poly.type
_entity_poly.pdbx_seq_one_letter_code
_entity_poly.pdbx_strand_id
1 'polypeptide(L)'
;MINSPDQFLKDYQQIFNNDNIAKDDLKRITGQLNILFDEAFNMNKDKTSELIASFILGTTNNRLIADKEAYDSYIGHHLETSNYIKSRDINPTFSKQVLANMEIEDFKMAFELDKKILVRLVCVDRLLNNQEFNIENIYFESAGSLINRLTQSNTDWSFLTDLIDKCLRNASSHLDFYYDAEHAIFKGKDVNSRLKSIEKFSVSPEEFLGRIMPNTTNIIQSFIAAGILLCLKPYENYYKQALSIIE
;
A
#
# COMPACT_ATOMS: atom_id res chain seq x y z
N MET A 1 5.67 -23.18 -1.22
CA MET A 1 6.67 -23.39 -0.15
C MET A 1 6.24 -22.50 1.00
N ILE A 2 6.01 -23.03 2.20
CA ILE A 2 5.69 -22.20 3.37
C ILE A 2 7.03 -21.64 3.87
N ASN A 3 7.17 -20.31 3.93
CA ASN A 3 8.39 -19.67 4.42
C ASN A 3 8.66 -20.10 5.87
N SER A 4 9.93 -20.36 6.20
CA SER A 4 10.33 -20.63 7.58
C SER A 4 10.25 -19.34 8.42
N PRO A 5 10.16 -19.43 9.76
CA PRO A 5 10.21 -18.25 10.63
C PRO A 5 11.47 -17.40 10.42
N ASP A 6 12.61 -18.04 10.12
CA ASP A 6 13.86 -17.37 9.75
C ASP A 6 13.73 -16.57 8.45
N GLN A 7 13.07 -17.14 7.42
CA GLN A 7 12.82 -16.41 6.18
C GLN A 7 11.86 -15.23 6.40
N PHE A 8 10.80 -15.41 7.18
CA PHE A 8 9.89 -14.33 7.55
C PHE A 8 10.61 -13.18 8.27
N LEU A 9 11.49 -13.50 9.23
CA LEU A 9 12.28 -12.47 9.92
C LEU A 9 13.22 -11.73 8.96
N LYS A 10 13.86 -12.44 8.01
CA LYS A 10 14.70 -11.82 6.97
C LYS A 10 13.91 -10.89 6.06
N ASP A 11 12.76 -11.35 5.57
CA ASP A 11 11.86 -10.56 4.71
C ASP A 11 11.41 -9.30 5.46
N TYR A 12 11.04 -9.44 6.74
CA TYR A 12 10.68 -8.32 7.61
C TYR A 12 11.83 -7.33 7.77
N GLN A 13 13.05 -7.79 8.07
CA GLN A 13 14.23 -6.93 8.20
C GLN A 13 14.56 -6.17 6.90
N GLN A 14 14.35 -6.80 5.74
CA GLN A 14 14.58 -6.17 4.44
C GLN A 14 13.62 -5.00 4.16
N ILE A 15 12.36 -5.10 4.62
CA ILE A 15 11.37 -4.02 4.51
C ILE A 15 11.86 -2.73 5.22
N PHE A 16 12.55 -2.89 6.36
CA PHE A 16 13.05 -1.77 7.18
C PHE A 16 14.53 -1.44 6.93
N ASN A 17 15.08 -1.73 5.75
CA ASN A 17 16.47 -1.38 5.43
C ASN A 17 16.70 0.15 5.49
N ASN A 18 17.97 0.58 5.53
CA ASN A 18 18.32 1.99 5.78
C ASN A 18 18.09 2.93 4.58
N ASP A 19 17.71 2.41 3.42
CA ASP A 19 17.52 3.23 2.21
C ASP A 19 16.09 3.76 2.06
N ASN A 20 15.22 3.52 3.05
CA ASN A 20 13.83 3.97 3.00
C ASN A 20 13.67 5.42 3.51
N ILE A 21 13.26 6.33 2.61
CA ILE A 21 13.14 7.79 2.84
C ILE A 21 12.13 8.12 3.96
N ALA A 22 11.14 7.27 4.20
CA ALA A 22 10.06 7.49 5.17
C ALA A 22 9.98 6.37 6.23
N LYS A 23 11.14 5.90 6.69
CA LYS A 23 11.27 4.75 7.60
C LYS A 23 10.51 4.90 8.92
N ASP A 24 10.50 6.09 9.51
CA ASP A 24 9.81 6.31 10.79
C ASP A 24 8.29 6.21 10.64
N ASP A 25 7.74 6.72 9.53
CA ASP A 25 6.33 6.54 9.19
C ASP A 25 6.02 5.07 8.93
N LEU A 26 6.88 4.36 8.18
CA LEU A 26 6.71 2.92 7.97
C LEU A 26 6.62 2.15 9.30
N LYS A 27 7.54 2.40 10.24
CA LYS A 27 7.51 1.79 11.58
C LYS A 27 6.21 2.10 12.32
N ARG A 28 5.83 3.38 12.36
CA ARG A 28 4.60 3.85 13.03
C ARG A 28 3.36 3.15 12.47
N ILE A 29 3.20 3.14 11.15
CA ILE A 29 2.05 2.53 10.47
C ILE A 29 2.04 1.02 10.69
N THR A 30 3.19 0.34 10.59
CA THR A 30 3.30 -1.09 10.90
C THR A 30 2.90 -1.39 12.35
N GLY A 31 3.33 -0.57 13.31
CA GLY A 31 2.97 -0.73 14.71
C GLY A 31 1.47 -0.60 14.94
N GLN A 32 0.84 0.43 14.36
CA GLN A 32 -0.61 0.64 14.46
C GLN A 32 -1.40 -0.48 13.77
N LEU A 33 -0.98 -0.93 12.58
CA LEU A 33 -1.58 -2.09 11.92
C LEU A 33 -1.43 -3.37 12.74
N ASN A 34 -0.25 -3.61 13.32
CA ASN A 34 -0.01 -4.79 14.14
C ASN A 34 -0.93 -4.83 15.37
N ILE A 35 -1.18 -3.69 16.03
CA ILE A 35 -2.14 -3.62 17.15
C ILE A 35 -3.54 -4.04 16.69
N LEU A 36 -4.05 -3.44 15.61
CA LEU A 36 -5.39 -3.76 15.10
C LEU A 36 -5.51 -5.20 14.60
N PHE A 37 -4.45 -5.72 13.98
CA PHE A 37 -4.37 -7.11 13.53
C PHE A 37 -4.32 -8.08 14.70
N ASP A 38 -3.63 -7.74 15.79
CA ASP A 38 -3.59 -8.54 17.01
C ASP A 38 -4.97 -8.63 17.67
N GLU A 39 -5.65 -7.50 17.79
CA GLU A 39 -7.03 -7.42 18.31
C GLU A 39 -7.99 -8.27 17.46
N ALA A 40 -7.96 -8.12 16.14
CA ALA A 40 -8.77 -8.89 15.22
C ALA A 40 -8.47 -10.39 15.33
N PHE A 41 -7.20 -10.76 15.45
CA PHE A 41 -6.76 -12.15 15.60
C PHE A 41 -7.26 -12.76 16.91
N ASN A 42 -7.25 -11.99 18.01
CA ASN A 42 -7.77 -12.44 19.30
C ASN A 42 -9.30 -12.60 19.29
N MET A 43 -10.03 -11.85 18.45
CA MET A 43 -11.47 -12.02 18.24
C MET A 43 -11.80 -13.22 17.34
N ASN A 44 -11.10 -13.35 16.21
CA ASN A 44 -11.28 -14.47 15.29
C ASN A 44 -9.98 -14.74 14.50
N LYS A 45 -9.21 -15.69 15.02
CA LYS A 45 -7.92 -16.11 14.44
C LYS A 45 -8.03 -16.54 12.98
N ASP A 46 -9.00 -17.41 12.68
CA ASP A 46 -9.10 -18.04 11.36
C ASP A 46 -9.50 -17.00 10.30
N LYS A 47 -10.52 -16.17 10.59
CA LYS A 47 -10.94 -15.10 9.68
C LYS A 47 -9.85 -14.05 9.50
N THR A 48 -9.17 -13.64 10.56
CA THR A 48 -8.09 -12.64 10.45
C THR A 48 -6.93 -13.17 9.61
N SER A 49 -6.52 -14.41 9.83
CA SER A 49 -5.47 -15.06 9.06
C SER A 49 -5.86 -15.19 7.59
N GLU A 50 -7.10 -15.61 7.30
CA GLU A 50 -7.61 -15.68 5.92
C GLU A 50 -7.64 -14.30 5.26
N LEU A 51 -8.15 -13.27 5.93
CA LEU A 51 -8.23 -11.92 5.38
C LEU A 51 -6.86 -11.38 4.97
N ILE A 52 -5.86 -11.52 5.84
CA ILE A 52 -4.51 -11.00 5.58
C ILE A 52 -3.83 -11.85 4.50
N ALA A 53 -3.92 -13.17 4.58
CA ALA A 53 -3.36 -14.07 3.58
C ALA A 53 -4.04 -13.93 2.21
N SER A 54 -5.30 -13.48 2.17
CA SER A 54 -6.07 -13.34 0.93
C SER A 54 -5.48 -12.36 -0.06
N PHE A 55 -4.62 -11.44 0.37
CA PHE A 55 -3.87 -10.57 -0.52
C PHE A 55 -2.97 -11.39 -1.47
N ILE A 56 -2.42 -12.51 -1.01
CA ILE A 56 -1.54 -13.37 -1.82
C ILE A 56 -2.24 -14.63 -2.32
N LEU A 57 -3.10 -15.24 -1.49
CA LEU A 57 -3.67 -16.56 -1.73
C LEU A 57 -5.14 -16.53 -2.19
N GLY A 58 -5.80 -15.37 -2.08
CA GLY A 58 -7.26 -15.27 -2.15
C GLY A 58 -7.92 -15.93 -0.94
N THR A 59 -9.24 -16.09 -0.96
CA THR A 59 -9.95 -16.79 0.11
C THR A 59 -10.12 -18.27 -0.21
N THR A 60 -10.53 -19.04 0.80
CA THR A 60 -10.88 -20.45 0.62
C THR A 60 -11.98 -20.64 -0.42
N ASN A 61 -12.94 -19.70 -0.47
CA ASN A 61 -14.09 -19.76 -1.37
C ASN A 61 -13.81 -19.14 -2.74
N ASN A 62 -12.89 -18.19 -2.83
CA ASN A 62 -12.59 -17.47 -4.05
C ASN A 62 -11.12 -17.06 -4.13
N ARG A 63 -10.36 -17.82 -4.90
CA ARG A 63 -8.93 -17.56 -5.13
C ARG A 63 -8.67 -16.40 -6.09
N LEU A 64 -9.66 -15.96 -6.86
CA LEU A 64 -9.51 -14.92 -7.88
C LEU A 64 -9.41 -13.51 -7.30
N ILE A 65 -9.72 -13.34 -6.01
CA ILE A 65 -9.47 -12.08 -5.31
C ILE A 65 -8.01 -11.93 -4.86
N ALA A 66 -7.17 -12.93 -5.11
CA ALA A 66 -5.74 -12.84 -4.85
C ALA A 66 -5.10 -11.73 -5.69
N ASP A 67 -4.23 -10.96 -5.06
CA ASP A 67 -3.59 -9.78 -5.63
C ASP A 67 -2.10 -9.98 -5.89
N LYS A 68 -1.62 -11.24 -5.76
CA LYS A 68 -0.22 -11.60 -5.96
C LYS A 68 0.32 -11.16 -7.33
N GLU A 69 -0.44 -11.36 -8.40
CA GLU A 69 0.03 -10.98 -9.76
C GLU A 69 0.18 -9.46 -9.91
N ALA A 70 -0.72 -8.69 -9.29
CA ALA A 70 -0.61 -7.23 -9.27
C ALA A 70 0.61 -6.79 -8.44
N TYR A 71 0.85 -7.46 -7.30
CA TYR A 71 2.02 -7.20 -6.46
C TYR A 71 3.33 -7.54 -7.16
N ASP A 72 3.43 -8.72 -7.79
CA ASP A 72 4.62 -9.14 -8.53
C ASP A 72 4.92 -8.17 -9.69
N SER A 73 3.88 -7.73 -10.40
CA SER A 73 4.01 -6.77 -11.50
C SER A 73 4.52 -5.41 -10.98
N TYR A 74 3.97 -4.93 -9.86
CA TYR A 74 4.43 -3.71 -9.20
C TYR A 74 5.91 -3.81 -8.81
N ILE A 75 6.32 -4.88 -8.13
CA ILE A 75 7.72 -5.07 -7.73
C ILE A 75 8.65 -5.13 -8.95
N GLY A 76 8.25 -5.82 -10.02
CA GLY A 76 9.01 -5.85 -11.27
C GLY A 76 9.24 -4.45 -11.84
N HIS A 77 8.17 -3.67 -12.00
CA HIS A 77 8.23 -2.30 -12.52
C HIS A 77 9.01 -1.35 -11.60
N HIS A 78 8.84 -1.47 -10.28
CA HIS A 78 9.56 -0.68 -9.29
C HIS A 78 11.08 -0.94 -9.34
N LEU A 79 11.48 -2.20 -9.52
CA LEU A 79 12.89 -2.56 -9.70
C LEU A 79 13.45 -2.04 -11.03
N GLU A 80 12.68 -2.12 -12.12
CA GLU A 80 13.06 -1.55 -13.41
C GLU A 80 13.28 -0.04 -13.32
N THR A 81 12.36 0.68 -12.65
CA THR A 81 12.46 2.12 -12.40
C THR A 81 13.70 2.46 -11.56
N SER A 82 13.91 1.73 -10.46
CA SER A 82 15.10 1.87 -9.62
C SER A 82 16.41 1.63 -10.39
N ASN A 83 16.44 0.63 -11.27
CA ASN A 83 17.60 0.34 -12.10
C ASN A 83 17.85 1.43 -13.14
N TYR A 84 16.78 1.98 -13.73
CA TYR A 84 16.88 3.12 -14.64
C TYR A 84 17.52 4.33 -13.97
N ILE A 85 17.10 4.66 -12.74
CA ILE A 85 17.69 5.75 -11.93
C ILE A 85 19.17 5.47 -11.63
N LYS A 86 19.51 4.26 -11.18
CA LYS A 86 20.90 3.86 -10.88
C LYS A 86 21.80 3.93 -12.11
N SER A 87 21.24 3.73 -13.30
CA SER A 87 21.98 3.79 -14.56
C SER A 87 22.23 5.21 -15.09
N ARG A 88 21.69 6.27 -14.46
CA ARG A 88 21.66 7.63 -15.02
C ARG A 88 23.02 8.16 -15.50
N ASP A 89 24.11 7.82 -14.80
CA ASP A 89 25.44 8.36 -15.06
C ASP A 89 26.15 7.61 -16.21
N ILE A 90 25.67 6.42 -16.56
CA ILE A 90 26.26 5.53 -17.58
C ILE A 90 25.33 5.27 -18.77
N ASN A 91 24.04 5.61 -18.65
CA ASN A 91 23.03 5.37 -19.67
C ASN A 91 22.94 6.58 -20.61
N PRO A 92 23.44 6.48 -21.86
CA PRO A 92 23.43 7.59 -22.82
C PRO A 92 22.01 7.99 -23.27
N THR A 93 21.00 7.17 -23.00
CA THR A 93 19.59 7.44 -23.34
C THR A 93 18.75 7.81 -22.12
N PHE A 94 19.40 8.14 -20.99
CA PHE A 94 18.69 8.62 -19.81
C PHE A 94 17.88 9.88 -20.13
N SER A 95 16.59 9.87 -19.79
CA SER A 95 15.65 10.95 -20.06
C SER A 95 14.77 11.19 -18.85
N LYS A 96 14.67 12.46 -18.44
CA LYS A 96 13.76 12.87 -17.35
C LYS A 96 12.30 12.59 -17.69
N GLN A 97 11.90 12.69 -18.95
CA GLN A 97 10.54 12.36 -19.37
C GLN A 97 10.26 10.86 -19.25
N VAL A 98 11.22 10.02 -19.63
CA VAL A 98 11.09 8.57 -19.50
C VAL A 98 11.01 8.19 -18.02
N LEU A 99 11.91 8.72 -17.19
CA LEU A 99 11.86 8.52 -15.74
C LEU A 99 10.50 8.96 -15.18
N ALA A 100 10.03 10.17 -15.50
CA ALA A 100 8.76 10.66 -14.99
C ALA A 100 7.58 9.76 -15.40
N ASN A 101 7.57 9.22 -16.62
CA ASN A 101 6.54 8.27 -17.04
C ASN A 101 6.64 6.94 -16.27
N MET A 102 7.85 6.45 -16.00
CA MET A 102 8.07 5.25 -15.20
C MET A 102 7.58 5.44 -13.76
N GLU A 103 7.88 6.58 -13.13
CA GLU A 103 7.42 6.92 -11.77
C GLU A 103 5.90 7.09 -11.70
N ILE A 104 5.28 7.66 -12.73
CA ILE A 104 3.81 7.77 -12.82
C ILE A 104 3.18 6.37 -12.88
N GLU A 105 3.76 5.47 -13.67
CA GLU A 105 3.24 4.11 -13.78
C GLU A 105 3.47 3.31 -12.49
N ASP A 106 4.65 3.48 -11.86
CA ASP A 106 4.95 2.86 -10.56
C ASP A 106 3.92 3.28 -9.51
N PHE A 107 3.65 4.59 -9.42
CA PHE A 107 2.62 5.12 -8.54
C PHE A 107 1.23 4.58 -8.83
N LYS A 108 0.81 4.45 -10.10
CA LYS A 108 -0.50 3.89 -10.46
C LYS A 108 -0.63 2.44 -10.02
N MET A 109 0.40 1.63 -10.26
CA MET A 109 0.43 0.22 -9.86
C MET A 109 0.36 0.09 -8.33
N ALA A 110 1.14 0.91 -7.62
CA ALA A 110 1.13 0.93 -6.17
C ALA A 110 -0.22 1.41 -5.60
N PHE A 111 -0.84 2.43 -6.20
CA PHE A 111 -2.16 2.90 -5.80
C PHE A 111 -3.26 1.83 -5.99
N GLU A 112 -3.18 1.01 -7.04
CA GLU A 112 -4.09 -0.12 -7.20
C GLU A 112 -3.92 -1.15 -6.07
N LEU A 113 -2.69 -1.36 -5.58
CA LEU A 113 -2.44 -2.19 -4.40
C LEU A 113 -2.98 -1.55 -3.12
N ASP A 114 -2.88 -0.23 -2.94
CA ASP A 114 -3.49 0.47 -1.81
C ASP A 114 -5.00 0.19 -1.76
N LYS A 115 -5.68 0.25 -2.90
CA LYS A 115 -7.11 -0.12 -3.00
C LYS A 115 -7.35 -1.57 -2.59
N LYS A 116 -6.54 -2.52 -3.07
CA LYS A 116 -6.64 -3.94 -2.72
C LYS A 116 -6.39 -4.19 -1.23
N ILE A 117 -5.51 -3.42 -0.59
CA ILE A 117 -5.27 -3.43 0.86
C ILE A 117 -6.47 -2.85 1.62
N LEU A 118 -7.01 -1.70 1.17
CA LEU A 118 -8.19 -1.08 1.78
C LEU A 118 -9.39 -2.04 1.87
N VAL A 119 -9.59 -2.92 0.88
CA VAL A 119 -10.61 -3.98 0.93
C VAL A 119 -10.42 -4.87 2.17
N ARG A 120 -9.18 -5.28 2.46
CA ARG A 120 -8.88 -6.15 3.61
C ARG A 120 -9.01 -5.37 4.90
N LEU A 121 -8.58 -4.11 4.93
CA LEU A 121 -8.72 -3.25 6.12
C LEU A 121 -10.20 -3.01 6.46
N VAL A 122 -11.08 -2.80 5.47
CA VAL A 122 -12.53 -2.70 5.71
C VAL A 122 -13.09 -4.01 6.29
N CYS A 123 -12.64 -5.17 5.82
CA CYS A 123 -13.06 -6.46 6.40
C CYS A 123 -12.54 -6.66 7.84
N VAL A 124 -11.30 -6.27 8.12
CA VAL A 124 -10.71 -6.28 9.47
C VAL A 124 -11.48 -5.34 10.39
N ASP A 125 -11.80 -4.14 9.93
CA ASP A 125 -12.61 -3.17 10.66
C ASP A 125 -14.01 -3.71 11.01
N ARG A 126 -14.67 -4.35 10.05
CA ARG A 126 -15.95 -5.02 10.26
C ARG A 126 -15.84 -6.12 11.30
N LEU A 127 -14.75 -6.90 11.27
CA LEU A 127 -14.48 -7.93 12.26
C LEU A 127 -14.30 -7.35 13.67
N LEU A 128 -13.49 -6.30 13.82
CA LEU A 128 -13.26 -5.59 15.09
C LEU A 128 -14.56 -5.03 15.68
N ASN A 129 -15.49 -4.60 14.83
CA ASN A 129 -16.76 -4.03 15.22
C ASN A 129 -17.92 -5.05 15.29
N ASN A 130 -17.65 -6.36 15.22
CA ASN A 130 -18.66 -7.43 15.20
C ASN A 130 -19.74 -7.26 14.10
N GLN A 131 -19.34 -6.76 12.95
CA GLN A 131 -20.21 -6.55 11.80
C GLN A 131 -19.97 -7.62 10.74
N GLU A 132 -21.05 -8.08 10.11
CA GLU A 132 -20.94 -8.98 8.96
C GLU A 132 -20.33 -8.28 7.75
N PHE A 133 -19.60 -9.06 6.94
CA PHE A 133 -19.00 -8.60 5.70
C PHE A 133 -18.90 -9.74 4.69
N ASN A 134 -18.88 -9.37 3.41
CA ASN A 134 -18.53 -10.25 2.30
C ASN A 134 -17.41 -9.57 1.50
N ILE A 135 -16.22 -10.17 1.54
CA ILE A 135 -15.04 -9.61 0.87
C ILE A 135 -15.20 -9.51 -0.64
N GLU A 136 -15.95 -10.42 -1.29
CA GLU A 136 -16.19 -10.37 -2.74
C GLU A 136 -16.98 -9.13 -3.12
N ASN A 137 -18.00 -8.79 -2.32
CA ASN A 137 -18.78 -7.57 -2.53
C ASN A 137 -17.92 -6.32 -2.31
N ILE A 138 -17.10 -6.33 -1.27
CA ILE A 138 -16.24 -5.19 -0.90
C ILE A 138 -15.10 -5.00 -1.93
N TYR A 139 -14.61 -6.08 -2.53
CA TYR A 139 -13.49 -6.07 -3.50
C TYR A 139 -13.77 -5.19 -4.72
N PHE A 140 -15.04 -5.08 -5.13
CA PHE A 140 -15.43 -4.25 -6.29
C PHE A 140 -15.78 -2.80 -5.92
N GLU A 141 -15.68 -2.41 -4.65
CA GLU A 141 -15.92 -1.02 -4.24
C GLU A 141 -14.80 -0.07 -4.73
N SER A 142 -15.15 1.21 -4.89
CA SER A 142 -14.16 2.25 -5.19
C SER A 142 -13.30 2.58 -3.97
N ALA A 143 -12.04 2.99 -4.18
CA ALA A 143 -11.16 3.43 -3.10
C ALA A 143 -11.80 4.55 -2.24
N GLY A 144 -12.54 5.48 -2.87
CA GLY A 144 -13.28 6.52 -2.14
C GLY A 144 -14.37 5.96 -1.21
N SER A 145 -15.08 4.91 -1.61
CA SER A 145 -16.04 4.20 -0.75
C SER A 145 -15.35 3.56 0.44
N LEU A 146 -14.28 2.80 0.19
CA LEU A 146 -13.52 2.09 1.22
C LEU A 146 -12.95 3.05 2.27
N ILE A 147 -12.32 4.15 1.82
CA ILE A 147 -11.76 5.18 2.72
C ILE A 147 -12.87 5.83 3.55
N ASN A 148 -14.01 6.18 2.96
CA ASN A 148 -15.12 6.77 3.71
C ASN A 148 -15.64 5.82 4.79
N ARG A 149 -15.71 4.50 4.53
CA ARG A 149 -16.14 3.52 5.54
C ARG A 149 -15.16 3.45 6.70
N LEU A 150 -13.86 3.39 6.42
CA LEU A 150 -12.82 3.39 7.46
C LEU A 150 -12.83 4.69 8.28
N THR A 151 -13.02 5.84 7.62
CA THR A 151 -13.09 7.16 8.29
C THR A 151 -14.32 7.30 9.20
N GLN A 152 -15.40 6.58 8.90
CA GLN A 152 -16.64 6.58 9.68
C GLN A 152 -16.70 5.47 10.73
N SER A 153 -15.65 4.66 10.85
CA SER A 153 -15.57 3.60 11.86
C SER A 153 -15.28 4.16 13.25
N ASN A 154 -15.55 3.35 14.27
CA ASN A 154 -15.09 3.61 15.63
C ASN A 154 -13.58 3.32 15.81
N THR A 155 -13.01 2.54 14.89
CA THR A 155 -11.57 2.27 14.85
C THR A 155 -10.88 3.41 14.11
N ASP A 156 -9.83 3.97 14.72
CA ASP A 156 -9.05 5.04 14.08
C ASP A 156 -8.15 4.49 12.97
N TRP A 157 -8.55 4.72 11.72
CA TRP A 157 -7.79 4.38 10.52
C TRP A 157 -7.07 5.57 9.88
N SER A 158 -7.16 6.77 10.47
CA SER A 158 -6.60 8.02 9.91
C SER A 158 -5.10 7.91 9.64
N PHE A 159 -4.40 7.17 10.50
CA PHE A 159 -2.95 6.92 10.40
C PHE A 159 -2.49 6.31 9.08
N LEU A 160 -3.41 5.65 8.35
CA LEU A 160 -3.19 5.05 7.03
C LEU A 160 -3.98 5.80 5.95
N THR A 161 -5.26 6.14 6.19
CA THR A 161 -6.09 6.76 5.15
C THR A 161 -5.61 8.15 4.75
N ASP A 162 -4.97 8.89 5.68
CA ASP A 162 -4.47 10.25 5.42
C ASP A 162 -3.22 10.26 4.51
N LEU A 163 -2.59 9.10 4.33
CA LEU A 163 -1.44 8.94 3.43
C LEU A 163 -1.87 8.92 1.95
N ILE A 164 -3.13 8.57 1.67
CA ILE A 164 -3.65 8.41 0.31
C ILE A 164 -4.05 9.79 -0.24
N ASP A 165 -3.25 10.31 -1.17
CA ASP A 165 -3.54 11.60 -1.79
C ASP A 165 -4.83 11.55 -2.65
N LYS A 166 -5.82 12.35 -2.25
CA LYS A 166 -7.15 12.37 -2.87
C LYS A 166 -7.10 12.79 -4.34
N CYS A 167 -6.32 13.82 -4.66
CA CYS A 167 -6.26 14.41 -6.00
C CYS A 167 -5.60 13.42 -6.96
N LEU A 168 -4.50 12.81 -6.55
CA LEU A 168 -3.78 11.84 -7.35
C LEU A 168 -4.52 10.51 -7.48
N ARG A 169 -5.19 10.02 -6.43
CA ARG A 169 -6.13 8.90 -6.55
C ARG A 169 -7.15 9.15 -7.67
N ASN A 170 -7.78 10.33 -7.63
CA ASN A 170 -8.83 10.68 -8.56
C ASN A 170 -8.27 10.82 -9.99
N ALA A 171 -7.10 11.45 -10.16
CA ALA A 171 -6.43 11.56 -11.46
C ALA A 171 -5.96 10.22 -12.03
N SER A 172 -5.37 9.35 -11.20
CA SER A 172 -4.93 8.01 -11.58
C SER A 172 -6.10 7.15 -12.05
N SER A 173 -7.26 7.30 -11.40
CA SER A 173 -8.51 6.61 -11.79
C SER A 173 -9.06 7.08 -13.15
N HIS A 174 -8.61 8.23 -13.66
CA HIS A 174 -9.08 8.84 -14.91
C HIS A 174 -7.98 8.99 -15.98
N LEU A 175 -6.81 8.37 -15.79
CA LEU A 175 -5.67 8.42 -16.72
C LEU A 175 -5.18 9.85 -17.04
N ASP A 176 -5.45 10.81 -16.16
CA ASP A 176 -5.23 12.24 -16.40
C ASP A 176 -4.08 12.76 -15.52
N PHE A 177 -3.01 11.98 -15.35
CA PHE A 177 -1.78 12.38 -14.62
C PHE A 177 -0.55 12.21 -15.51
N TYR A 178 0.18 13.30 -15.76
CA TYR A 178 1.32 13.34 -16.68
C TYR A 178 2.40 14.32 -16.21
N TYR A 179 3.61 14.17 -16.75
CA TYR A 179 4.72 15.10 -16.50
C TYR A 179 4.84 16.12 -17.64
N ASP A 180 4.84 17.40 -17.28
CA ASP A 180 5.10 18.53 -18.18
C ASP A 180 6.58 18.89 -18.14
N ALA A 181 7.33 18.48 -19.18
CA ALA A 181 8.76 18.71 -19.26
C ALA A 181 9.16 20.18 -19.43
N GLU A 182 8.30 21.01 -20.02
CA GLU A 182 8.59 22.44 -20.21
C GLU A 182 8.62 23.17 -18.87
N HIS A 183 7.68 22.82 -17.99
CA HIS A 183 7.52 23.44 -16.67
C HIS A 183 8.15 22.63 -15.52
N ALA A 184 8.71 21.46 -15.84
CA ALA A 184 9.27 20.50 -14.88
C ALA A 184 8.33 20.16 -13.71
N ILE A 185 7.04 19.94 -14.00
CA ILE A 185 6.00 19.74 -12.99
C ILE A 185 5.05 18.62 -13.41
N PHE A 186 4.54 17.86 -12.44
CA PHE A 186 3.46 16.91 -12.68
C PHE A 186 2.14 17.65 -12.73
N LYS A 187 1.27 17.29 -13.68
CA LYS A 187 -0.06 17.88 -13.85
C LYS A 187 -1.11 16.80 -13.89
N GLY A 188 -2.29 17.14 -13.38
CA GLY A 188 -3.44 16.27 -13.57
C GLY A 188 -4.78 16.94 -13.37
N LYS A 189 -5.83 16.13 -13.43
CA LYS A 189 -7.21 16.55 -13.22
C LYS A 189 -7.83 15.82 -12.04
N ASP A 190 -8.35 16.57 -11.08
CA ASP A 190 -9.24 16.05 -10.04
C ASP A 190 -10.68 16.11 -10.55
N VAL A 191 -11.31 14.94 -10.69
CA VAL A 191 -12.70 14.81 -11.10
C VAL A 191 -13.57 14.58 -9.89
N ASN A 192 -14.41 15.56 -9.57
CA ASN A 192 -15.40 15.44 -8.49
C ASN A 192 -16.77 15.04 -9.06
N SER A 193 -17.04 13.74 -9.09
CA SER A 193 -18.28 13.18 -9.64
C SER A 193 -19.55 13.63 -8.91
N ARG A 194 -19.44 13.98 -7.62
CA ARG A 194 -20.54 14.47 -6.77
C ARG A 194 -20.89 15.91 -7.07
N LEU A 195 -19.88 16.79 -7.18
CA LEU A 195 -20.06 18.20 -7.49
C LEU A 195 -20.15 18.49 -9.00
N LYS A 196 -19.91 17.48 -9.85
CA LYS A 196 -19.83 17.61 -11.31
C LYS A 196 -18.80 18.66 -11.74
N SER A 197 -17.67 18.72 -11.03
CA SER A 197 -16.57 19.65 -11.31
C SER A 197 -15.31 18.89 -11.71
N ILE A 198 -14.45 19.55 -12.48
CA ILE A 198 -13.10 19.10 -12.83
C ILE A 198 -12.16 20.25 -12.52
N GLU A 199 -11.16 19.99 -11.69
CA GLU A 199 -10.13 20.95 -11.31
C GLU A 199 -8.77 20.47 -11.80
N LYS A 200 -7.95 21.36 -12.34
CA LYS A 200 -6.57 21.04 -12.69
C LYS A 200 -5.72 21.23 -11.44
N PHE A 201 -4.81 20.30 -11.19
CA PHE A 201 -3.79 20.46 -10.16
C PHE A 201 -2.40 20.29 -10.75
N SER A 202 -1.40 20.71 -9.98
CA SER A 202 0.00 20.49 -10.29
C SER A 202 0.74 20.10 -9.02
N VAL A 203 1.70 19.18 -9.14
CA VAL A 203 2.51 18.66 -8.04
C VAL A 203 3.98 18.77 -8.45
N SER A 204 4.81 19.33 -7.58
CA SER A 204 6.25 19.41 -7.81
C SER A 204 6.90 18.02 -7.77
N PRO A 205 8.01 17.77 -8.47
CA PRO A 205 8.75 16.53 -8.33
C PRO A 205 9.17 16.22 -6.88
N GLU A 206 9.54 17.26 -6.13
CA GLU A 206 9.92 17.13 -4.72
C GLU A 206 8.76 16.64 -3.86
N GLU A 207 7.55 17.16 -4.08
CA GLU A 207 6.36 16.72 -3.36
C GLU A 207 5.93 15.31 -3.79
N PHE A 208 5.92 15.03 -5.09
CA PHE A 208 5.50 13.73 -5.62
C PHE A 208 6.44 12.62 -5.15
N LEU A 209 7.74 12.78 -5.38
CA LEU A 209 8.76 11.76 -5.08
C LEU A 209 9.17 11.74 -3.60
N GLY A 210 9.10 12.88 -2.92
CA GLY A 210 9.55 13.01 -1.52
C GLY A 210 8.45 12.74 -0.49
N ARG A 211 7.17 12.83 -0.86
CA ARG A 211 6.05 12.64 0.06
C ARG A 211 5.01 11.66 -0.45
N ILE A 212 4.47 11.89 -1.65
CA ILE A 212 3.26 11.17 -2.09
C ILE A 212 3.57 9.72 -2.47
N MET A 213 4.60 9.49 -3.28
CA MET A 213 5.00 8.15 -3.70
C MET A 213 5.51 7.31 -2.51
N PRO A 214 6.39 7.83 -1.61
CA PRO A 214 6.77 7.11 -0.39
C PRO A 214 5.59 6.70 0.50
N ASN A 215 4.55 7.53 0.61
CA ASN A 215 3.35 7.21 1.38
C ASN A 215 2.65 5.96 0.87
N THR A 216 2.45 5.85 -0.44
CA THR A 216 1.84 4.67 -1.07
C THR A 216 2.72 3.43 -0.89
N THR A 217 4.04 3.55 -1.05
CA THR A 217 4.96 2.43 -0.76
C THR A 217 4.87 1.99 0.71
N ASN A 218 4.76 2.94 1.64
CA ASN A 218 4.62 2.65 3.07
C ASN A 218 3.33 1.91 3.42
N ILE A 219 2.21 2.19 2.74
CA ILE A 219 0.95 1.44 2.94
C ILE A 219 1.15 -0.04 2.60
N ILE A 220 1.75 -0.32 1.44
CA ILE A 220 2.00 -1.70 0.97
C ILE A 220 2.96 -2.42 1.91
N GLN A 221 4.11 -1.80 2.20
CA GLN A 221 5.15 -2.39 3.04
C GLN A 221 4.67 -2.59 4.48
N SER A 222 3.92 -1.65 5.05
CA SER A 222 3.40 -1.78 6.41
C SER A 222 2.36 -2.88 6.54
N PHE A 223 1.48 -3.06 5.55
CA PHE A 223 0.52 -4.15 5.51
C PHE A 223 1.22 -5.52 5.47
N ILE A 224 2.22 -5.67 4.60
CA ILE A 224 3.02 -6.90 4.50
C ILE A 224 3.79 -7.15 5.80
N ALA A 225 4.46 -6.13 6.35
CA ALA A 225 5.22 -6.25 7.59
C ALA A 225 4.33 -6.64 8.79
N ALA A 226 3.14 -6.04 8.92
CA ALA A 226 2.17 -6.41 9.94
C ALA A 226 1.63 -7.84 9.76
N GLY A 227 1.43 -8.28 8.51
CA GLY A 227 1.10 -9.68 8.21
C GLY A 227 2.21 -10.65 8.61
N ILE A 228 3.47 -10.30 8.35
CA ILE A 228 4.63 -11.10 8.77
C ILE A 228 4.71 -11.19 10.31
N LEU A 229 4.46 -10.09 11.03
CA LEU A 229 4.43 -10.11 12.50
C LEU A 229 3.42 -11.12 13.04
N LEU A 230 2.22 -11.20 12.46
CA LEU A 230 1.24 -12.22 12.82
C LEU A 230 1.75 -13.65 12.53
N CYS A 231 2.42 -13.87 11.41
CA CYS A 231 3.04 -15.17 11.10
C CYS A 231 4.14 -15.55 12.09
N LEU A 232 4.87 -14.57 12.62
CA LEU A 232 5.93 -14.77 13.60
C LEU A 232 5.41 -14.91 15.05
N LYS A 233 4.19 -14.46 15.36
CA LYS A 233 3.59 -14.50 16.70
C LYS A 233 3.71 -15.86 17.43
N PRO A 234 3.55 -17.03 16.77
CA PRO A 234 3.76 -18.34 17.42
C PRO A 234 5.22 -18.66 17.77
N TYR A 235 6.19 -17.91 17.24
CA TYR A 235 7.62 -18.13 17.37
C TYR A 235 8.26 -16.99 18.19
N GLU A 236 8.07 -17.03 19.51
CA GLU A 236 8.34 -15.92 20.44
C GLU A 236 9.70 -15.20 20.21
N ASN A 237 10.78 -15.95 20.02
CA ASN A 237 12.12 -15.37 19.80
C ASN A 237 12.22 -14.58 18.48
N TYR A 238 11.57 -15.03 17.42
CA TYR A 238 11.55 -14.32 16.13
C TYR A 238 10.61 -13.12 16.18
N TYR A 239 9.47 -13.27 16.85
CA TYR A 239 8.51 -12.20 17.04
C TYR A 239 9.11 -11.02 17.82
N LYS A 240 9.81 -11.28 18.94
CA LYS A 240 10.52 -10.25 19.72
C LYS A 240 11.60 -9.53 18.91
N GLN A 241 12.36 -10.27 18.10
CA GLN A 241 13.36 -9.67 17.21
C GLN A 241 12.71 -8.75 16.18
N ALA A 242 11.59 -9.17 15.58
CA ALA A 242 10.86 -8.34 14.63
C ALA A 242 10.28 -7.07 15.29
N LEU A 243 9.63 -7.20 16.46
CA LEU A 243 9.07 -6.05 17.19
C LEU A 243 10.13 -4.99 17.54
N SER A 244 11.34 -5.40 17.92
CA SER A 244 12.43 -4.46 18.26
C SER A 244 12.85 -3.52 17.13
N ILE A 245 12.41 -3.77 15.89
CA ILE A 245 12.70 -2.92 14.74
C ILE A 245 11.72 -1.74 14.67
N ILE A 246 10.48 -1.92 15.12
CA ILE A 246 9.42 -0.90 15.06
C ILE A 246 9.17 -0.19 16.39
N GLU A 247 9.66 -0.76 17.50
CA GLU A 247 9.82 -0.10 18.80
C GLU A 247 10.98 0.92 18.78
#